data_AF-A0A1Q3D5B0-F1
#
_entry.id   AF-A0A1Q3D5B0-F1
#
_cell.length_a   1.000
_cell.length_b   1.000
_cell.length_c   1.000
_cell.angle_alpha   90.00
_cell.angle_beta   90.00
_cell.angle_gamma   90.00
#
_symmetry.space_group_name_H-M   'P 1'
#
loop_
_entity.id
_entity.type
_entity.pdbx_description
1 polymer ?
#
loop_
_entity_poly.entity_id
_entity_poly.type
_entity_poly.pdbx_seq_one_letter_code
_entity_poly.pdbx_strand_id
1 'polypeptide(L)'
;MKLFQSIFTPVFVIVLFLFYFLLIGVLLAFSPLGPPEQISFQEFKNKLLEPGLVDHMVVSNKSVAKVFVRSSPRNQTTEDVLQGPSNGTPARGHGGQYMYSFNIGSVESFEEKLEEAQEALGIDPHEHVPVTYVSETVWYQELMRFAPTLLLLGTLMYLVRGMQGGLGGGGGNGRRGIFNIGKAHVTKIDKNSKNKVRSLFPQSV
;
A
#
# COMPACT_ATOMS: atom_id res chain seq x y z
N MET A 1 -23.16 0.39 -32.95
CA MET A 1 -23.49 0.11 -31.53
C MET A 1 -22.50 -0.83 -30.84
N LYS A 2 -22.00 -1.90 -31.47
CA LYS A 2 -21.04 -2.85 -30.84
C LYS A 2 -19.66 -2.24 -30.50
N LEU A 3 -19.19 -1.25 -31.26
CA LEU A 3 -17.91 -0.57 -31.02
C LEU A 3 -17.90 0.28 -29.74
N PHE A 4 -19.06 0.82 -29.36
CA PHE A 4 -19.22 1.64 -28.15
C PHE A 4 -19.24 0.75 -26.89
N GLN A 5 -19.92 -0.39 -26.97
CA GLN A 5 -19.95 -1.40 -25.91
C GLN A 5 -18.55 -1.98 -25.62
N SER A 6 -17.75 -2.28 -26.66
CA SER A 6 -16.40 -2.88 -26.51
C SER A 6 -15.38 -2.00 -25.77
N ILE A 7 -15.57 -0.68 -25.76
CA ILE A 7 -14.68 0.27 -25.08
C ILE A 7 -15.23 0.63 -23.70
N PHE A 8 -16.56 0.70 -23.54
CA PHE A 8 -17.18 1.05 -22.27
C PHE A 8 -17.01 0.00 -21.19
N THR A 9 -17.13 -1.30 -21.51
CA THR A 9 -16.94 -2.37 -20.52
C THR A 9 -15.56 -2.39 -19.87
N PRO A 10 -14.42 -2.36 -20.60
CA PRO A 10 -13.11 -2.33 -19.96
C PRO A 10 -12.85 -1.04 -19.19
N VAL A 11 -13.31 0.11 -19.70
CA VAL A 11 -13.15 1.40 -18.99
C VAL A 11 -13.94 1.42 -17.69
N PHE A 12 -15.16 0.91 -17.68
CA PHE A 12 -15.99 0.81 -16.48
C PHE A 12 -15.36 -0.10 -15.42
N VAL A 13 -14.82 -1.25 -15.82
CA VAL A 13 -14.11 -2.16 -14.91
C VAL A 13 -12.86 -1.50 -14.32
N ILE A 14 -12.10 -0.74 -15.12
CA ILE A 14 -10.91 0.00 -14.63
C ILE A 14 -11.34 1.07 -13.62
N VAL A 15 -12.41 1.82 -13.89
CA VAL A 15 -12.92 2.85 -12.97
C VAL A 15 -13.39 2.23 -11.65
N LEU A 16 -14.09 1.09 -11.70
CA LEU A 16 -14.49 0.36 -10.49
C LEU A 16 -13.30 -0.16 -9.70
N PHE A 17 -12.27 -0.67 -10.38
CA PHE A 17 -11.04 -1.13 -9.74
C PHE A 17 -10.30 0.03 -9.06
N LEU A 18 -10.17 1.18 -9.72
CA LEU A 18 -9.56 2.37 -9.12
C LEU A 18 -10.38 2.90 -7.95
N PHE A 19 -11.71 2.90 -8.05
CA PHE A 19 -12.59 3.31 -6.96
C PHE A 19 -12.50 2.36 -5.76
N TYR A 20 -12.41 1.05 -6.00
CA TYR A 20 -12.22 0.04 -4.95
C TYR A 20 -10.88 0.22 -4.22
N PHE A 21 -9.78 0.43 -4.96
CA PHE A 21 -8.47 0.70 -4.37
C PHE A 21 -8.41 2.04 -3.63
N LEU A 22 -9.08 3.08 -4.15
CA LEU A 22 -9.22 4.36 -3.46
C LEU A 22 -10.01 4.18 -2.15
N LEU A 23 -11.13 3.46 -2.18
CA LEU A 23 -11.98 3.23 -1.02
C LEU A 23 -11.26 2.41 0.04
N ILE A 24 -10.50 1.38 -0.35
CA ILE A 24 -9.62 0.64 0.57
C ILE A 24 -8.52 1.53 1.12
N GLY A 25 -7.86 2.33 0.28
CA GLY A 25 -6.81 3.24 0.71
C GLY A 25 -7.32 4.24 1.75
N VAL A 26 -8.51 4.80 1.53
CA VAL A 26 -9.20 5.69 2.46
C VAL A 26 -9.60 4.96 3.74
N LEU A 27 -10.16 3.75 3.64
CA LEU A 27 -10.53 2.93 4.81
C LEU A 27 -9.31 2.54 5.68
N LEU A 28 -8.18 2.21 5.04
CA LEU A 28 -6.93 1.94 5.72
C LEU A 28 -6.33 3.21 6.35
N ALA A 29 -6.48 4.37 5.70
CA ALA A 29 -6.03 5.65 6.26
C ALA A 29 -6.82 6.06 7.51
N PHE A 30 -8.09 5.67 7.62
CA PHE A 30 -8.91 5.86 8.82
C PHE A 30 -8.76 4.74 9.86
N SER A 31 -7.97 3.70 9.58
CA SER A 31 -7.76 2.64 10.56
C SER A 31 -6.89 3.16 11.71
N PRO A 32 -7.24 2.87 12.98
CA PRO A 32 -6.51 3.34 14.16
C PRO A 32 -5.14 2.63 14.33
N LEU A 33 -4.60 2.04 13.27
CA LEU A 33 -3.32 1.36 13.28
C LEU A 33 -2.21 2.40 13.05
N GLY A 34 -2.15 3.37 13.97
CA GLY A 34 -1.03 4.31 14.04
C GLY A 34 0.25 3.59 14.46
N PRO A 35 1.42 4.18 14.17
CA PRO A 35 2.66 3.67 14.74
C PRO A 35 2.55 3.66 16.28
N PRO A 36 3.17 2.69 16.95
CA PRO A 36 3.23 2.65 18.41
C PRO A 36 3.84 3.94 18.94
N GLU A 37 3.27 4.48 20.00
CA GLU A 37 3.77 5.68 20.65
C GLU A 37 5.11 5.38 21.34
N GLN A 38 6.10 6.24 21.12
CA GLN A 38 7.39 6.12 21.81
C GLN A 38 7.33 6.85 23.15
N ILE A 39 7.60 6.13 24.24
CA ILE A 39 7.60 6.66 25.60
C ILE A 39 8.95 6.42 26.28
N SER A 40 9.17 7.02 27.45
CA SER A 40 10.32 6.67 28.29
C SER A 40 9.99 5.54 29.26
N PHE A 41 11.02 4.88 29.83
CA PHE A 41 10.82 3.91 30.91
C PHE A 41 10.10 4.51 32.13
N GLN A 42 10.36 5.79 32.43
CA GLN A 42 9.69 6.49 33.53
C GLN A 42 8.20 6.68 33.26
N GLU A 43 7.85 7.05 32.02
CA GLU A 43 6.45 7.17 31.61
C GLU A 43 5.75 5.82 31.57
N PHE A 44 6.43 4.77 31.10
CA PHE A 44 5.92 3.40 31.16
C PHE A 44 5.57 3.02 32.60
N LYS A 45 6.50 3.25 33.54
CA LYS A 45 6.27 2.94 34.95
C LYS A 45 5.04 3.67 35.50
N ASN A 46 5.00 4.99 35.34
CA ASN A 46 3.98 5.82 35.98
C ASN A 46 2.60 5.72 35.29
N LYS A 47 2.56 5.54 33.97
CA LYS A 47 1.30 5.56 33.19
C LYS A 47 0.74 4.17 32.90
N LEU A 48 1.58 3.13 32.88
CA LEU A 48 1.18 1.79 32.43
C LEU A 48 1.39 0.72 33.50
N LEU A 49 2.55 0.72 34.16
CA LEU A 49 2.87 -0.28 35.18
C LEU A 49 2.11 -0.02 36.49
N GLU A 50 2.13 1.20 37.00
CA GLU A 50 1.41 1.61 38.22
C GLU A 50 -0.10 1.29 38.15
N PRO A 51 -0.82 1.58 37.05
CA PRO A 51 -2.24 1.26 36.96
C PRO A 51 -2.51 -0.21 36.55
N GLY A 52 -1.48 -1.04 36.36
CA GLY A 52 -1.62 -2.45 36.00
C GLY A 52 -2.21 -2.70 34.61
N LEU A 53 -1.95 -1.79 33.65
CA LEU A 53 -2.50 -1.86 32.29
C LEU A 53 -1.66 -2.72 31.34
N VAL A 54 -0.50 -3.18 31.79
CA VAL A 54 0.44 -3.97 30.98
C VAL A 54 -0.01 -5.43 30.97
N ASP A 55 -0.15 -5.99 29.77
CA ASP A 55 -0.45 -7.41 29.58
C ASP A 55 0.85 -8.24 29.53
N HIS A 56 1.73 -7.86 28.60
CA HIS A 56 3.03 -8.48 28.42
C HIS A 56 3.98 -7.53 27.69
N MET A 57 5.27 -7.84 27.75
CA MET A 57 6.31 -7.09 27.07
C MET A 57 7.09 -7.98 26.12
N VAL A 58 7.49 -7.39 25.00
CA VAL A 58 8.28 -8.08 23.97
C VAL A 58 9.51 -7.25 23.67
N VAL A 59 10.69 -7.76 23.98
CA VAL A 59 11.96 -7.14 23.65
C VAL A 59 12.38 -7.55 22.25
N SER A 60 12.34 -6.60 21.32
CA SER A 60 12.75 -6.77 19.94
C SER A 60 14.21 -6.33 19.75
N ASN A 61 15.00 -7.17 19.09
CA ASN A 61 16.39 -6.88 18.69
C ASN A 61 17.30 -6.42 19.84
N LYS A 62 16.98 -6.81 21.09
CA LYS A 62 17.68 -6.41 22.32
C LYS A 62 17.81 -4.89 22.52
N SER A 63 17.06 -4.10 21.79
CA SER A 63 17.20 -2.63 21.75
C SER A 63 15.88 -1.90 21.93
N VAL A 64 14.75 -2.56 21.65
CA VAL A 64 13.41 -1.96 21.77
C VAL A 64 12.52 -2.85 22.61
N ALA A 65 11.97 -2.31 23.69
CA ALA A 65 10.90 -2.95 24.44
C ALA A 65 9.54 -2.51 23.88
N LYS A 66 8.73 -3.49 23.47
CA LYS A 66 7.35 -3.30 23.02
C LYS A 66 6.39 -3.63 24.14
N VAL A 67 5.48 -2.72 24.42
CA VAL A 67 4.51 -2.84 25.50
C VAL A 67 3.15 -3.17 24.89
N PHE A 68 2.58 -4.27 25.34
CA PHE A 68 1.24 -4.70 24.98
C PHE A 68 0.30 -4.37 26.14
N VAL A 69 -0.72 -3.58 25.86
CA VAL A 69 -1.68 -3.07 26.85
C VAL A 69 -2.96 -3.89 26.79
N ARG A 70 -3.49 -4.30 27.94
CA ARG A 70 -4.75 -5.04 27.99
C ARG A 70 -5.94 -4.09 27.86
N SER A 71 -6.96 -4.47 27.09
CA SER A 71 -8.18 -3.67 26.94
C SER A 71 -9.14 -3.77 28.15
N SER A 72 -8.92 -4.74 29.05
CA SER A 72 -9.80 -5.04 30.19
C SER A 72 -8.99 -5.36 31.46
N PRO A 73 -9.37 -4.84 32.65
CA PRO A 73 -8.69 -5.16 33.91
C PRO A 73 -8.75 -6.64 34.29
N ARG A 74 -7.76 -7.12 35.04
CA ARG A 74 -7.49 -8.52 35.43
C ARG A 74 -8.67 -9.29 36.06
N ASN A 75 -9.69 -8.62 36.58
CA ASN A 75 -10.79 -9.24 37.32
C ASN A 75 -11.92 -9.85 36.47
N GLN A 76 -11.72 -10.06 35.17
CA GLN A 76 -12.65 -10.84 34.35
C GLN A 76 -12.02 -12.17 33.97
N THR A 77 -11.86 -13.03 34.97
CA THR A 77 -11.99 -14.48 34.76
C THR A 77 -13.41 -14.73 34.28
N THR A 78 -13.56 -14.93 32.98
CA THR A 78 -14.70 -15.71 32.49
C THR A 78 -14.13 -16.71 31.53
N GLU A 79 -14.00 -17.93 32.04
CA GLU A 79 -14.06 -19.12 31.23
C GLU A 79 -15.26 -18.99 30.29
N ASP A 80 -15.02 -18.71 29.02
CA ASP A 80 -16.03 -18.94 27.99
C ASP A 80 -15.42 -19.82 26.90
N VAL A 81 -15.52 -21.11 27.21
CA VAL A 81 -15.47 -22.22 26.27
C VAL A 81 -16.61 -22.02 25.26
N LEU A 82 -16.25 -21.84 23.98
CA LEU A 82 -17.07 -22.08 22.77
C LEU A 82 -18.31 -21.18 22.52
N GLN A 83 -18.28 -20.38 21.44
CA GLN A 83 -19.21 -20.44 20.28
C GLN A 83 -19.06 -19.23 19.34
N GLY A 84 -19.14 -19.46 18.02
CA GLY A 84 -19.06 -18.43 16.96
C GLY A 84 -20.25 -17.45 16.93
N PRO A 85 -20.35 -16.54 15.94
CA PRO A 85 -20.32 -16.89 14.52
C PRO A 85 -19.39 -16.04 13.65
N SER A 86 -18.98 -16.66 12.54
CA SER A 86 -18.34 -16.07 11.37
C SER A 86 -19.03 -14.77 10.92
N ASN A 87 -18.42 -13.63 11.20
CA ASN A 87 -18.72 -12.38 10.52
C ASN A 87 -17.49 -11.47 10.53
N GLY A 88 -16.59 -11.71 9.57
CA GLY A 88 -15.83 -10.72 8.77
C GLY A 88 -15.00 -9.62 9.44
N THR A 89 -15.07 -9.40 10.75
CA THR A 89 -14.15 -8.54 11.47
C THR A 89 -12.97 -9.41 11.91
N PRO A 90 -11.72 -9.00 11.69
CA PRO A 90 -10.63 -9.63 12.40
C PRO A 90 -10.92 -9.37 13.86
N ALA A 91 -11.41 -10.39 14.56
CA ALA A 91 -11.46 -10.40 16.00
C ALA A 91 -10.06 -9.98 16.45
N ARG A 92 -9.95 -8.78 17.02
CA ARG A 92 -8.80 -8.41 17.83
C ARG A 92 -8.67 -9.56 18.81
N GLY A 93 -7.68 -10.42 18.56
CA GLY A 93 -7.41 -11.56 19.42
C GLY A 93 -7.34 -11.07 20.86
N HIS A 94 -7.71 -11.93 21.79
CA HIS A 94 -7.57 -11.70 23.23
C HIS A 94 -6.08 -11.64 23.64
N GLY A 95 -5.30 -10.80 22.97
CA GLY A 95 -3.91 -10.47 23.27
C GLY A 95 -3.79 -8.95 23.36
N GLY A 96 -2.94 -8.46 24.24
CA GLY A 96 -2.74 -7.03 24.43
C GLY A 96 -2.53 -6.28 23.11
N GLN A 97 -2.91 -5.01 23.07
CA GLN A 97 -2.67 -4.15 21.91
C GLN A 97 -1.26 -3.59 22.00
N TYR A 98 -0.47 -3.76 20.94
CA TYR A 98 0.80 -3.06 20.80
C TYR A 98 0.54 -1.57 20.62
N MET A 99 0.76 -0.79 21.68
CA MET A 99 0.43 0.63 21.71
C MET A 99 1.64 1.50 22.04
N TYR A 100 2.58 0.98 22.83
CA TYR A 100 3.75 1.74 23.27
C TYR A 100 5.06 1.00 23.02
N SER A 101 6.13 1.75 22.79
CA SER A 101 7.48 1.21 22.69
C SER A 101 8.51 2.17 23.27
N PHE A 102 9.65 1.64 23.72
CA PHE A 102 10.77 2.45 24.17
C PHE A 102 12.09 1.75 23.93
N ASN A 103 13.15 2.54 23.76
CA ASN A 103 14.48 2.01 23.56
C ASN A 103 15.10 1.58 24.90
N ILE A 104 15.76 0.43 24.90
CA ILE A 104 16.51 -0.10 26.03
C ILE A 104 18.01 -0.08 25.70
N GLY A 105 18.84 0.16 26.71
CA GLY A 105 20.29 0.14 26.55
C GLY A 105 20.82 -1.30 26.51
N SER A 106 20.52 -2.06 27.54
CA SER A 106 20.80 -3.49 27.68
C SER A 106 19.53 -4.20 28.16
N VAL A 107 19.45 -5.49 27.85
CA VAL A 107 18.33 -6.34 28.27
C VAL A 107 18.36 -6.54 29.78
N GLU A 108 19.56 -6.80 30.30
CA GLU A 108 19.80 -7.12 31.70
C GLU A 108 19.43 -5.94 32.61
N SER A 109 19.84 -4.72 32.26
CA SER A 109 19.47 -3.52 33.03
C SER A 109 18.00 -3.12 32.88
N PHE A 110 17.33 -3.61 31.85
CA PHE A 110 15.89 -3.42 31.71
C PHE A 110 15.13 -4.39 32.61
N GLU A 111 15.48 -5.68 32.63
CA GLU A 111 14.89 -6.68 33.52
C GLU A 111 15.06 -6.29 34.99
N GLU A 112 16.27 -5.91 35.40
CA GLU A 112 16.56 -5.48 36.78
C GLU A 112 15.68 -4.30 37.22
N LYS A 113 15.57 -3.25 36.37
CA LYS A 113 14.73 -2.09 36.68
C LYS A 113 13.24 -2.38 36.66
N LEU A 114 12.82 -3.33 35.83
CA LEU A 114 11.43 -3.76 35.77
C LEU A 114 11.07 -4.53 37.05
N GLU A 115 11.93 -5.45 37.47
CA GLU A 115 11.78 -6.20 38.72
C GLU A 115 11.77 -5.25 39.93
N GLU A 116 12.73 -4.34 40.05
CA GLU A 116 12.76 -3.32 41.10
C GLU A 116 11.47 -2.47 41.11
N ALA A 117 10.97 -2.07 39.94
CA ALA A 117 9.74 -1.29 39.84
C ALA A 117 8.50 -2.11 40.26
N GLN A 118 8.45 -3.40 39.92
CA GLN A 118 7.34 -4.28 40.30
C GLN A 118 7.36 -4.62 41.80
N GLU A 119 8.53 -4.85 42.36
CA GLU A 119 8.73 -5.05 43.80
C GLU A 119 8.35 -3.79 44.59
N ALA A 120 8.74 -2.60 44.11
CA ALA A 120 8.38 -1.33 44.73
C ALA A 120 6.85 -1.08 44.72
N LEU A 121 6.14 -1.65 43.75
CA LEU A 121 4.68 -1.61 43.66
C LEU A 121 4.01 -2.73 44.47
N GLY A 122 4.78 -3.63 45.08
CA GLY A 122 4.26 -4.77 45.86
C GLY A 122 3.51 -5.78 45.00
N ILE A 123 3.84 -5.88 43.71
CA ILE A 123 3.25 -6.87 42.80
C ILE A 123 3.80 -8.24 43.18
N ASP A 124 2.92 -9.23 43.35
CA ASP A 124 3.35 -10.59 43.66
C ASP A 124 4.14 -11.20 42.48
N PRO A 125 5.18 -12.03 42.72
CA PRO A 125 5.96 -12.66 41.65
C PRO A 125 5.15 -13.44 40.62
N HIS A 126 3.99 -13.98 41.01
CA HIS A 126 3.06 -14.68 40.12
C HIS A 126 2.23 -13.73 39.23
N GLU A 127 2.22 -12.45 39.58
CA GLU A 127 1.54 -11.37 38.89
C GLU A 127 2.49 -10.52 38.04
N HIS A 128 3.77 -10.88 37.98
CA HIS A 128 4.79 -10.18 37.22
C HIS A 128 4.48 -10.12 35.73
N VAL A 129 4.85 -9.00 35.10
CA VAL A 129 4.68 -8.81 33.66
C VAL A 129 5.63 -9.76 32.91
N PRO A 130 5.11 -10.67 32.07
CA PRO A 130 5.96 -11.57 31.32
C PRO A 130 6.72 -10.81 30.21
N VAL A 131 8.03 -11.04 30.15
CA VAL A 131 8.93 -10.48 29.12
C VAL A 131 9.33 -11.59 28.15
N THR A 132 9.17 -11.34 26.85
CA THR A 132 9.56 -12.27 25.79
C THR A 132 10.57 -11.65 24.84
N TYR A 133 11.40 -12.48 24.21
CA TYR A 133 12.49 -12.05 23.35
C TYR A 133 12.22 -12.41 21.90
N VAL A 134 12.28 -11.41 21.01
CA VAL A 134 12.12 -11.62 19.58
C VAL A 134 13.23 -10.90 18.81
N SER A 135 13.67 -11.51 17.72
CA SER A 135 14.46 -10.80 16.72
C SER A 135 13.58 -10.53 15.52
N GLU A 136 13.21 -9.27 15.32
CA GLU A 136 12.42 -8.86 14.17
C GLU A 136 13.34 -8.39 13.05
N THR A 137 13.26 -9.06 11.91
CA THR A 137 13.94 -8.60 10.70
C THR A 137 13.03 -7.60 9.96
N VAL A 138 13.48 -6.34 9.86
CA VAL A 138 12.67 -5.19 9.40
C VAL A 138 12.41 -5.18 7.87
N TRP A 139 12.85 -6.21 7.13
CA TRP A 139 12.76 -6.24 5.66
C TRP A 139 11.32 -6.13 5.15
N TYR A 140 10.34 -6.69 5.86
CA TYR A 140 8.93 -6.64 5.48
C TYR A 140 8.36 -5.22 5.58
N GLN A 141 8.70 -4.50 6.64
CA GLN A 141 8.23 -3.12 6.84
C GLN A 141 8.83 -2.18 5.79
N GLU A 142 10.11 -2.36 5.45
CA GLU A 142 10.77 -1.60 4.40
C GLU A 142 10.15 -1.90 3.02
N LEU A 143 9.88 -3.17 2.71
CA LEU A 143 9.19 -3.56 1.47
C LEU A 143 7.78 -2.95 1.38
N MET A 144 7.03 -2.94 2.49
CA MET A 144 5.69 -2.35 2.54
C MET A 144 5.70 -0.83 2.37
N ARG A 145 6.77 -0.13 2.79
CA ARG A 145 6.95 1.30 2.49
C ARG A 145 7.10 1.57 1.00
N PHE A 146 7.71 0.64 0.26
CA PHE A 146 7.81 0.72 -1.20
C PHE A 146 6.58 0.17 -1.93
N ALA A 147 5.61 -0.43 -1.23
CA ALA A 147 4.43 -1.01 -1.86
C ALA A 147 3.63 0.00 -2.71
N PRO A 148 3.37 1.25 -2.28
CA PRO A 148 2.66 2.22 -3.12
C PRO A 148 3.42 2.55 -4.41
N THR A 149 4.74 2.70 -4.31
CA THR A 149 5.62 3.00 -5.44
C THR A 149 5.72 1.83 -6.41
N LEU A 150 5.84 0.60 -5.89
CA LEU A 150 5.85 -0.64 -6.68
C LEU A 150 4.51 -0.89 -7.36
N LEU A 151 3.40 -0.58 -6.68
CA LEU A 151 2.05 -0.66 -7.26
C LEU A 151 1.90 0.37 -8.38
N LEU A 152 2.36 1.61 -8.20
CA LEU A 152 2.36 2.63 -9.25
C LEU A 152 3.20 2.19 -10.46
N LEU A 153 4.43 1.72 -10.24
CA LEU A 153 5.30 1.20 -11.31
C LEU A 153 4.70 -0.02 -12.00
N GLY A 154 4.10 -0.94 -11.24
CA GLY A 154 3.47 -2.16 -11.76
C GLY A 154 2.23 -1.84 -12.60
N THR A 155 1.38 -0.94 -12.13
CA THR A 155 0.21 -0.45 -12.89
C THR A 155 0.63 0.31 -14.14
N LEU A 156 1.65 1.17 -14.07
CA LEU A 156 2.19 1.87 -15.24
C LEU A 156 2.79 0.88 -16.26
N MET A 157 3.57 -0.10 -15.82
CA MET A 157 4.08 -1.16 -16.68
C MET A 157 2.95 -1.96 -17.33
N TYR A 158 1.91 -2.32 -16.56
CA TYR A 158 0.76 -3.06 -17.08
C TYR A 158 0.01 -2.26 -18.16
N LEU A 159 -0.16 -0.95 -17.97
CA LEU A 159 -0.77 -0.06 -18.97
C LEU A 159 0.10 0.09 -20.22
N VAL A 160 1.42 0.29 -20.08
CA VAL A 160 2.35 0.39 -21.22
C VAL A 160 2.40 -0.92 -21.99
N ARG A 161 2.36 -2.06 -21.30
CA ARG A 161 2.32 -3.39 -21.90
C ARG A 161 0.97 -3.67 -22.58
N GLY A 162 -0.13 -3.16 -22.04
CA GLY A 162 -1.46 -3.20 -22.66
C GLY A 162 -1.60 -2.29 -23.90
N MET A 163 -0.99 -1.09 -23.87
CA MET A 163 -0.99 -0.15 -24.99
C MET A 163 -0.10 -0.59 -26.17
N GLN A 164 0.84 -1.52 -25.95
CA GLN A 164 1.55 -2.17 -27.05
C GLN A 164 0.69 -3.21 -27.79
N GLY A 165 -0.47 -3.60 -27.23
CA GLY A 165 -1.37 -4.62 -27.78
C GLY A 165 -2.74 -4.15 -28.29
N GLY A 166 -3.19 -2.92 -28.00
CA GLY A 166 -4.49 -2.48 -28.49
C GLY A 166 -4.87 -1.03 -28.17
N LEU A 167 -5.20 -0.29 -29.23
CA LEU A 167 -5.81 1.05 -29.25
C LEU A 167 -4.98 2.23 -28.72
N GLY A 168 -4.30 2.89 -29.67
CA GLY A 168 -4.17 4.35 -29.65
C GLY A 168 -2.77 4.89 -29.38
N GLY A 169 -1.94 4.94 -30.42
CA GLY A 169 -0.74 5.77 -30.40
C GLY A 169 0.34 5.26 -31.32
N GLY A 170 0.33 5.71 -32.58
CA GLY A 170 1.55 5.73 -33.38
C GLY A 170 2.67 6.36 -32.55
N GLY A 171 3.75 5.61 -32.34
CA GLY A 171 4.78 6.01 -31.40
C GLY A 171 5.95 5.04 -31.26
N GLY A 172 5.93 3.91 -31.98
CA GLY A 172 7.13 3.14 -32.32
C GLY A 172 7.97 3.86 -33.37
N ASN A 173 8.43 5.07 -33.03
CA ASN A 173 9.65 5.74 -33.50
C ASN A 173 9.69 7.17 -32.92
N GLY A 174 9.61 7.28 -31.60
CA GLY A 174 9.74 8.53 -30.85
C GLY A 174 11.15 8.79 -30.33
N ARG A 175 12.19 8.26 -30.98
CA ARG A 175 13.50 8.93 -30.93
C ARG A 175 13.27 10.32 -31.50
N ARG A 176 13.45 11.35 -30.66
CA ARG A 176 13.34 12.78 -30.97
C ARG A 176 14.26 13.19 -32.14
N GLY A 177 13.89 12.85 -33.37
CA GLY A 177 14.53 13.29 -34.60
C GLY A 177 13.75 14.46 -35.20
N ILE A 178 14.31 15.66 -35.08
CA ILE A 178 13.76 16.96 -35.52
C ILE A 178 13.90 17.12 -37.05
N PHE A 179 13.60 16.07 -37.82
CA PHE A 179 13.77 16.06 -39.28
C PHE A 179 12.58 15.36 -39.95
N ASN A 180 11.38 15.92 -39.79
CA ASN A 180 10.31 15.77 -40.79
C ASN A 180 10.29 17.02 -41.68
N ILE A 181 11.45 17.37 -42.24
CA ILE A 181 11.55 18.39 -43.28
C ILE A 181 11.32 17.71 -44.63
N GLY A 182 10.40 18.26 -45.41
CA GLY A 182 10.44 18.10 -46.87
C GLY A 182 9.68 16.94 -47.50
N LYS A 183 8.38 16.79 -47.23
CA LYS A 183 7.47 16.20 -48.23
C LYS A 183 6.47 17.26 -48.70
N ALA A 184 6.99 18.19 -49.51
CA ALA A 184 6.15 19.09 -50.29
C ALA A 184 5.21 18.25 -51.19
N HIS A 185 3.94 18.63 -51.18
CA HIS A 185 2.91 18.08 -52.05
C HIS A 185 3.20 18.55 -53.48
N VAL A 186 3.79 17.69 -54.31
CA VAL A 186 3.93 17.96 -55.75
C VAL A 186 2.65 17.52 -56.44
N THR A 187 1.75 18.47 -56.65
CA THR A 187 0.61 18.33 -57.56
C THR A 187 1.17 18.10 -58.97
N LYS A 188 1.05 16.87 -59.48
CA LYS A 188 1.41 16.57 -60.86
C LYS A 188 0.40 17.29 -61.78
N ILE A 189 0.81 18.42 -62.35
CA ILE A 189 0.08 19.06 -63.45
C ILE A 189 0.21 18.14 -64.67
N ASP A 190 -0.94 17.66 -65.14
CA ASP A 190 -1.07 16.83 -66.33
C ASP A 190 -0.60 17.61 -67.57
N LYS A 191 0.50 17.16 -68.18
CA LYS A 191 0.94 17.63 -69.50
C LYS A 191 0.35 16.68 -70.55
N ASN A 192 -0.96 16.77 -70.74
CA ASN A 192 -1.60 16.25 -71.96
C ASN A 192 -2.53 17.29 -72.59
N SER A 193 -1.98 18.47 -72.83
CA SER A 193 -2.55 19.49 -73.69
C SER A 193 -1.81 19.49 -75.03
N LYS A 194 -1.89 18.39 -75.81
CA LYS A 194 -1.44 18.36 -77.22
C LYS A 194 -2.00 17.15 -77.97
N ASN A 195 -3.27 17.24 -78.40
CA ASN A 195 -3.66 16.79 -79.75
C ASN A 195 -5.13 17.12 -80.06
N LYS A 196 -5.38 18.29 -80.64
CA LYS A 196 -6.53 18.45 -81.55
C LYS A 196 -6.29 19.59 -82.54
N VAL A 197 -5.30 19.40 -83.41
CA VAL A 197 -5.29 20.06 -84.72
C VAL A 197 -5.17 18.95 -85.76
N ARG A 198 -6.32 18.43 -86.20
CA ARG A 198 -6.41 17.63 -87.41
C ARG A 198 -7.60 18.13 -88.21
N SER A 199 -7.23 18.80 -89.30
CA SER A 199 -7.98 19.05 -90.51
C SER A 199 -9.04 18.00 -90.82
N LEU A 200 -10.28 18.42 -91.07
CA LEU A 200 -11.17 17.75 -92.03
C LEU A 200 -12.06 18.82 -92.68
N PHE A 201 -11.83 19.02 -93.97
CA PHE A 201 -12.77 19.63 -94.89
C PHE A 201 -14.10 18.86 -94.87
N PRO A 202 -15.27 19.52 -94.98
CA PRO A 202 -16.50 18.84 -95.34
C PRO A 202 -16.60 18.68 -96.87
N GLN A 203 -16.87 17.45 -97.32
CA GLN A 203 -17.40 17.16 -98.65
C GLN A 203 -18.93 17.18 -98.63
N SER A 204 -19.51 17.51 -99.80
CA SER A 204 -20.92 17.43 -100.24
C SER A 204 -21.88 18.45 -99.61
N VAL A 205 -22.67 19.20 -100.38
CA VAL A 205 -23.48 18.83 -101.56
C VAL A 205 -23.25 19.77 -102.74
#